data_AF-V4JZ94-F1
#
_entry.id   AF-V4JZ94-F1
#
_cell.length_a   1.000
_cell.length_b   1.000
_cell.length_c   1.000
_cell.angle_alpha   90.00
_cell.angle_beta   90.00
_cell.angle_gamma   90.00
#
_symmetry.space_group_name_H-M   'P 1'
#
loop_
_entity.id
_entity.type
_entity.pdbx_description
1 polymer ?
#
loop_
_entity_poly.entity_id
_entity_poly.type
_entity_poly.pdbx_seq_one_letter_code
_entity_poly.pdbx_strand_id
1 'polypeptide(L)'
;MDSTTKQVSLELFPWLIVHSDGRLERLAGTEVCPPGLDPETGVVSKDIIIDHKTGLSARIYRPDLIQPGQKLPLVLYFHGGAFLIASASFPSYHTSVNKLVDQANIIAVSVNYR
;
A
#
# COMPACT_ATOMS: atom_id res chain seq x y z
N MET A 1 -12.61 0.15 40.85
CA MET A 1 -12.13 -0.24 39.51
C MET A 1 -11.53 1.01 38.91
N ASP A 2 -10.22 1.21 39.08
CA ASP A 2 -9.55 2.41 38.57
C ASP A 2 -9.60 2.38 37.04
N SER A 3 -10.27 3.38 36.48
CA SER A 3 -10.22 3.68 35.06
C SER A 3 -8.83 4.24 34.79
N THR A 4 -7.89 3.37 34.39
CA THR A 4 -6.57 3.78 33.92
C THR A 4 -6.79 4.69 32.72
N THR A 5 -6.76 6.00 32.95
CA THR A 5 -6.88 7.00 31.91
C THR A 5 -5.68 6.79 31.00
N LYS A 6 -5.91 6.27 29.78
CA LYS A 6 -4.84 5.95 28.84
C LYS A 6 -4.13 7.26 28.47
N GLN A 7 -3.04 7.56 29.17
CA GLN A 7 -2.30 8.79 29.00
C GLN A 7 -1.69 8.80 27.61
N VAL A 8 -2.02 9.84 26.83
CA VAL A 8 -1.48 10.03 25.49
C VAL A 8 -0.07 10.62 25.61
N SER A 9 0.89 10.04 24.89
CA SER A 9 2.28 10.49 24.87
C SER A 9 2.59 11.38 23.67
N LEU A 10 1.97 11.12 22.53
CA LEU A 10 2.14 11.93 21.32
C LEU A 10 0.87 11.90 20.47
N GLU A 11 0.49 13.07 19.96
CA GLU A 11 -0.56 13.21 18.97
C GLU A 11 0.03 13.79 17.70
N LEU A 12 -0.11 13.07 16.59
CA LEU A 12 0.26 13.52 15.25
C LEU A 12 -1.00 13.59 14.42
N PHE A 13 -1.85 14.58 14.65
CA PHE A 13 -3.11 14.73 13.92
C PHE A 13 -2.90 15.24 12.50
N PRO A 14 -3.61 14.68 11.48
CA PRO A 14 -4.70 13.69 11.59
C PRO A 14 -4.28 12.20 11.49
N TRP A 15 -3.00 11.85 11.66
CA TRP A 15 -2.47 10.55 11.26
C TRP A 15 -2.48 9.47 12.35
N LEU A 16 -1.97 9.76 13.55
CA LEU A 16 -1.87 8.74 14.61
C LEU A 16 -1.77 9.32 16.03
N ILE A 17 -2.12 8.47 17.00
CA ILE A 17 -1.95 8.70 18.44
C ILE A 17 -1.02 7.62 19.00
N VAL A 18 -0.07 8.03 19.84
CA VAL A 18 0.79 7.13 20.62
C VAL A 18 0.43 7.25 22.09
N HIS A 19 0.04 6.13 22.69
CA HIS A 19 -0.24 6.03 24.12
C HIS A 19 1.05 5.76 24.91
N SER A 20 1.04 6.12 26.20
CA SER A 20 2.16 5.93 27.11
C SER A 20 2.57 4.47 27.35
N ASP A 21 1.66 3.53 27.09
CA ASP A 21 1.92 2.09 27.12
C ASP A 21 2.59 1.56 25.84
N GLY A 22 2.90 2.44 24.88
CA GLY A 22 3.51 2.10 23.59
C GLY A 22 2.50 1.68 22.51
N ARG A 23 1.20 1.62 22.82
CA ARG A 23 0.17 1.34 21.82
C ARG A 23 0.07 2.50 20.82
N LEU A 24 0.05 2.15 19.54
CA LEU A 24 -0.13 3.10 18.43
C LEU A 24 -1.52 2.91 17.81
N GLU A 25 -2.25 4.00 17.67
CA GLU A 25 -3.54 4.05 16.97
C GLU A 25 -3.37 4.85 15.67
N ARG A 26 -3.59 4.20 14.53
CA ARG A 26 -3.59 4.86 13.20
C ARG A 26 -4.99 5.37 12.90
N LEU A 27 -5.11 6.69 12.74
CA LEU A 27 -6.37 7.37 12.47
C LEU A 27 -6.62 7.57 10.96
N ALA A 28 -5.54 7.61 10.17
CA ALA A 28 -5.60 7.76 8.71
C ALA A 28 -4.61 6.82 8.01
N GLY A 29 -4.81 6.60 6.71
CA GLY A 29 -3.95 5.73 5.92
C GLY A 29 -4.15 4.25 6.25
N THR A 30 -5.35 3.87 6.66
CA THR A 30 -5.77 2.49 6.98
C THR A 30 -6.74 1.93 5.94
N GLU A 31 -7.19 2.78 5.00
CA GLU A 31 -8.09 2.44 3.92
C GLU A 31 -7.44 1.43 2.97
N VAL A 32 -8.24 0.51 2.47
CA VAL A 32 -7.82 -0.58 1.59
C VAL A 32 -8.65 -0.58 0.33
N CYS A 33 -7.98 -0.50 -0.81
CA CYS A 33 -8.56 -0.77 -2.12
C CYS A 33 -8.22 -2.22 -2.53
N PRO A 34 -9.19 -3.05 -2.94
CA PRO A 34 -8.90 -4.41 -3.40
C PRO A 34 -8.11 -4.40 -4.73
N PRO A 35 -7.32 -5.44 -5.03
CA PRO A 35 -6.70 -5.60 -6.34
C PRO A 35 -7.77 -6.01 -7.37
N GLY A 36 -7.52 -5.71 -8.65
CA GLY A 36 -8.44 -6.05 -9.72
C GLY A 36 -8.09 -5.36 -11.04
N LEU A 37 -9.01 -5.48 -12.00
CA LEU A 37 -9.00 -4.68 -13.22
C LEU A 37 -9.49 -3.28 -12.89
N ASP A 38 -8.67 -2.27 -13.20
CA ASP A 38 -9.06 -0.87 -13.16
C ASP A 38 -9.65 -0.46 -14.52
N PRO A 39 -10.96 -0.16 -14.62
CA PRO A 39 -11.60 0.13 -15.90
C PRO A 39 -11.13 1.45 -16.52
N GLU A 40 -10.57 2.38 -15.75
CA GLU A 40 -10.07 3.66 -16.26
C GLU A 40 -8.74 3.51 -17.00
N THR A 41 -7.87 2.62 -16.51
CA THR A 41 -6.49 2.46 -17.01
C THR A 41 -6.27 1.14 -17.75
N GLY A 42 -7.18 0.18 -17.65
CA GLY A 42 -6.98 -1.18 -18.17
C GLY A 42 -5.87 -1.95 -17.45
N VAL A 43 -5.43 -1.50 -16.28
CA VAL A 43 -4.39 -2.16 -15.49
C VAL A 43 -5.01 -3.26 -14.64
N VAL A 44 -4.39 -4.43 -14.65
CA VAL A 44 -4.77 -5.54 -13.79
C VAL A 44 -3.79 -5.63 -12.63
N SER A 45 -4.32 -5.71 -11.42
CA SER A 45 -3.54 -5.86 -10.20
C SER A 45 -3.86 -7.14 -9.43
N LYS A 46 -2.87 -7.64 -8.68
CA LYS A 46 -3.00 -8.84 -7.84
C LYS A 46 -2.08 -8.75 -6.62
N ASP A 47 -2.61 -9.13 -5.46
CA ASP A 47 -1.84 -9.25 -4.22
C ASP A 47 -1.13 -10.61 -4.12
N ILE A 48 0.10 -10.58 -3.64
CA ILE A 48 0.92 -11.77 -3.38
C ILE A 48 1.60 -11.67 -2.02
N ILE A 49 1.90 -12.84 -1.43
CA ILE A 49 2.78 -12.95 -0.27
C ILE A 49 4.18 -13.31 -0.79
N ILE A 50 5.17 -12.52 -0.40
CA ILE A 50 6.59 -12.73 -0.75
C ILE A 50 7.25 -13.62 0.30
N ASP A 51 7.00 -13.35 1.58
CA ASP A 51 7.53 -14.14 2.70
C ASP A 51 6.47 -14.32 3.78
N HIS A 52 6.04 -15.56 3.96
CA HIS A 52 5.05 -15.94 4.97
C HIS A 52 5.55 -15.77 6.41
N LYS A 53 6.87 -15.84 6.66
CA LYS A 53 7.43 -15.72 8.02
C LYS A 53 7.35 -14.29 8.54
N THR A 54 7.62 -13.31 7.66
CA THR A 54 7.59 -11.89 8.01
C THR A 54 6.27 -11.21 7.67
N GLY A 55 5.40 -11.87 6.90
CA GLY A 55 4.17 -11.29 6.36
C GLY A 55 4.42 -10.32 5.20
N LEU A 56 5.66 -10.26 4.68
CA LEU A 56 6.00 -9.38 3.56
C LEU A 56 5.17 -9.75 2.34
N SER A 57 4.48 -8.75 1.79
CA SER A 57 3.57 -8.90 0.66
C SER A 57 3.82 -7.79 -0.37
N ALA A 58 3.23 -7.93 -1.54
CA ALA A 58 3.22 -6.89 -2.56
C ALA A 58 1.97 -6.97 -3.42
N ARG A 59 1.63 -5.84 -4.05
CA ARG A 59 0.67 -5.78 -5.15
C ARG A 59 1.42 -5.67 -6.47
N ILE A 60 1.18 -6.61 -7.36
CA ILE A 60 1.70 -6.59 -8.73
C ILE A 60 0.68 -5.89 -9.62
N TYR A 61 1.16 -5.05 -10.53
CA TYR A 61 0.38 -4.34 -11.53
C TYR A 61 0.98 -4.56 -12.91
N ARG A 62 0.12 -4.80 -13.90
CA ARG A 62 0.54 -4.91 -15.31
C ARG A 62 -0.56 -4.36 -16.24
N PRO A 63 -0.19 -3.90 -17.45
CA PRO A 63 -1.17 -3.70 -18.51
C PRO A 63 -1.89 -5.01 -18.82
N ASP A 64 -3.19 -4.97 -19.11
CA ASP A 64 -3.95 -6.17 -19.47
C ASP A 64 -3.47 -6.75 -20.80
N LEU A 65 -3.25 -5.87 -21.78
CA LEU A 65 -2.80 -6.21 -23.12
C LEU A 65 -1.28 -6.14 -23.24
N ILE A 66 -0.63 -7.30 -23.27
CA ILE A 66 0.81 -7.44 -23.52
C ILE A 66 0.99 -8.40 -24.69
N GLN A 67 1.77 -8.02 -25.71
CA GLN A 67 2.02 -8.91 -26.84
C GLN A 67 2.83 -10.13 -26.40
N PRO A 68 2.58 -11.32 -26.96
CA PRO A 68 3.39 -12.50 -26.68
C PRO A 68 4.88 -12.23 -26.92
N GLY A 69 5.71 -12.48 -25.91
CA GLY A 69 7.17 -12.25 -25.98
C GLY A 69 7.63 -10.82 -25.72
N GLN A 70 6.71 -9.86 -25.55
CA GLN A 70 7.06 -8.50 -25.15
C GLN A 70 7.55 -8.48 -23.70
N LYS A 71 8.75 -7.93 -23.49
CA LYS A 71 9.29 -7.64 -22.15
C LYS A 71 9.01 -6.18 -21.83
N LEU A 72 8.56 -5.93 -20.60
CA LEU A 72 8.36 -4.58 -20.08
C LEU A 72 9.39 -4.31 -18.97
N PRO A 73 9.79 -3.05 -18.76
CA PRO A 73 10.54 -2.66 -17.57
C PRO A 73 9.79 -3.04 -16.29
N LEU A 74 10.54 -3.43 -15.26
CA LEU A 74 10.01 -3.73 -13.94
C LEU A 74 10.36 -2.59 -12.99
N VAL A 75 9.36 -2.04 -12.30
CA VAL A 75 9.54 -1.02 -11.26
C VAL A 75 9.17 -1.60 -9.91
N LEU A 76 10.10 -1.52 -8.96
CA LEU A 76 9.79 -1.73 -7.55
C LEU A 76 9.32 -0.41 -6.96
N TYR A 77 8.11 -0.38 -6.42
CA TYR A 77 7.51 0.80 -5.83
C TYR A 77 7.38 0.62 -4.31
N PHE A 78 7.80 1.63 -3.55
CA PHE A 78 7.64 1.69 -2.11
C PHE A 78 6.78 2.91 -1.81
N HIS A 79 5.64 2.69 -1.16
CA HIS A 79 4.73 3.78 -0.84
C HIS A 79 5.31 4.72 0.23
N GLY A 80 4.79 5.94 0.29
CA GLY A 80 5.12 6.89 1.34
C GLY A 80 4.34 6.62 2.64
N GLY A 81 4.14 7.67 3.44
CA GLY A 81 3.47 7.57 4.75
C GLY A 81 4.44 7.61 5.93
N ALA A 82 5.63 8.19 5.74
CA ALA A 82 6.63 8.44 6.78
C ALA A 82 6.98 7.20 7.63
N PHE A 83 6.94 6.01 7.04
CA PHE A 83 7.13 4.72 7.72
C PHE A 83 6.10 4.39 8.81
N LEU A 84 5.00 5.14 8.88
CA LEU A 84 4.03 5.05 9.96
C LEU A 84 2.64 4.66 9.47
N ILE A 85 2.25 5.06 8.27
CA ILE A 85 0.89 4.87 7.73
C ILE A 85 0.92 4.42 6.26
N ALA A 86 -0.28 4.12 5.74
CA ALA A 86 -0.54 3.61 4.41
C ALA A 86 0.01 2.20 4.17
N SER A 87 -0.35 1.65 3.03
CA SER A 87 -0.02 0.30 2.57
C SER A 87 0.07 0.30 1.05
N ALA A 88 0.53 -0.82 0.47
CA ALA A 88 0.46 -1.03 -0.98
C ALA A 88 -0.98 -1.00 -1.53
N SER A 89 -1.98 -1.20 -0.66
CA SER A 89 -3.41 -1.18 -1.01
C SER A 89 -4.10 0.15 -0.70
N PHE A 90 -3.39 1.16 -0.20
CA PHE A 90 -3.97 2.47 0.11
C PHE A 90 -4.51 3.12 -1.19
N PRO A 91 -5.77 3.60 -1.22
CA PRO A 91 -6.44 4.02 -2.47
C PRO A 91 -5.64 5.01 -3.31
N SER A 92 -5.07 6.07 -2.70
CA SER A 92 -4.33 7.07 -3.46
C SER A 92 -3.06 6.52 -4.11
N TYR A 93 -2.36 5.61 -3.42
CA TYR A 93 -1.19 4.94 -4.00
C TYR A 93 -1.61 3.91 -5.05
N HIS A 94 -2.70 3.17 -4.83
CA HIS A 94 -3.23 2.25 -5.81
C HIS A 94 -3.58 2.96 -7.14
N THR A 95 -4.34 4.05 -7.09
CA THR A 95 -4.67 4.86 -8.26
C THR A 95 -3.42 5.43 -8.94
N SER A 96 -2.45 5.91 -8.16
CA SER A 96 -1.21 6.47 -8.72
C SER A 96 -0.38 5.41 -9.45
N VAL A 97 -0.29 4.19 -8.91
CA VAL A 97 0.44 3.08 -9.54
C VAL A 97 -0.28 2.56 -10.77
N ASN A 98 -1.63 2.51 -10.79
CA ASN A 98 -2.39 2.20 -12.03
C ASN A 98 -2.02 3.18 -13.15
N LYS A 99 -2.08 4.49 -12.88
CA LYS A 99 -1.72 5.53 -13.86
C LYS A 99 -0.28 5.42 -14.33
N LEU A 100 0.65 5.15 -13.42
CA LEU A 100 2.06 4.97 -13.76
C LEU A 100 2.26 3.77 -14.70
N VAL A 101 1.60 2.65 -14.42
CA VAL A 101 1.69 1.41 -15.21
C VAL A 101 1.13 1.59 -16.61
N ASP A 102 -0.04 2.23 -16.73
CA ASP A 102 -0.68 2.57 -17.99
C ASP A 102 0.18 3.54 -18.82
N GLN A 103 0.54 4.69 -18.25
CA GLN A 103 1.23 5.75 -19.00
C GLN A 103 2.66 5.40 -19.40
N ALA A 104 3.37 4.60 -18.58
CA ALA A 104 4.76 4.24 -18.85
C ALA A 104 4.91 2.86 -19.53
N ASN A 105 3.83 2.10 -19.68
CA ASN A 105 3.83 0.73 -20.20
C ASN A 105 4.88 -0.16 -19.49
N ILE A 106 4.74 -0.29 -18.17
CA ILE A 106 5.67 -1.03 -17.29
C ILE A 106 4.95 -2.10 -16.49
N ILE A 107 5.69 -2.96 -15.80
CA ILE A 107 5.16 -3.77 -14.69
C ILE A 107 5.59 -3.10 -13.38
N ALA A 108 4.68 -2.93 -12.44
CA ALA A 108 5.01 -2.42 -11.10
C ALA A 108 4.79 -3.48 -10.02
N VAL A 109 5.69 -3.52 -9.05
CA VAL A 109 5.56 -4.30 -7.82
C VAL A 109 5.57 -3.33 -6.65
N SER A 110 4.39 -3.05 -6.12
CA SER A 110 4.20 -2.18 -4.96
C SER A 110 4.39 -3.00 -3.68
N VAL A 111 5.51 -2.78 -2.99
CA VAL A 111 5.89 -3.55 -1.81
C VAL A 111 5.10 -3.05 -0.60
N ASN A 112 4.44 -3.98 0.10
CA ASN A 112 3.76 -3.73 1.35
C ASN A 112 4.71 -4.05 2.51
N TYR A 113 5.47 -3.05 2.93
CA TYR A 113 6.45 -3.19 4.01
C TYR A 113 5.78 -3.13 5.40
N ARG A 114 6.57 -3.38 6.46
CA ARG A 114 6.10 -3.48 7.85
C ARG A 114 5.90 -2.13 8.51
#